data_AF-A0A4Y1Q7A3-F1
#
_entry.id   AF-A0A4Y1Q7A3-F1
#
_cell.length_a   1.000
_cell.length_b   1.000
_cell.length_c   1.000
_cell.angle_alpha   90.00
_cell.angle_beta   90.00
_cell.angle_gamma   90.00
#
_symmetry.space_group_name_H-M   'P 1'
#
loop_
_entity.id
_entity.type
_entity.pdbx_description
1 polymer ?
#
loop_
_entity_poly.entity_id
_entity_poly.type
_entity_poly.pdbx_seq_one_letter_code
_entity_poly.pdbx_strand_id
1 'polypeptide(L)' 'FGDYFKREAIAFSWELLTQIYKLPKERLYVTYFAGDPLNNIPCDDEARQAWLDLGMDSTHVIPSKFNFW' A
#
# COMPACT_ATOMS: atom_id res chain seq x y z
N PHE A 1 -4.43 11.91 16.95
CA PHE A 1 -3.40 11.78 15.89
C PHE A 1 -2.29 10.93 16.46
N GLY A 2 -1.85 9.89 15.75
CA GLY A 2 -0.83 8.95 16.23
C GLY A 2 -1.37 7.61 16.76
N ASP A 3 -2.68 7.37 16.65
CA ASP A 3 -3.32 6.15 17.18
C ASP A 3 -3.14 4.94 16.26
N TYR A 4 -2.83 5.16 14.98
CA TYR A 4 -2.55 4.13 13.99
C TYR A 4 -1.62 4.66 12.89
N PHE A 5 -1.05 3.76 12.10
CA PHE A 5 -0.18 4.15 11.00
C PHE A 5 -0.48 3.31 9.75
N LYS A 6 0.55 2.82 9.05
CA LYS A 6 0.38 2.20 7.73
C LYS A 6 -0.45 0.93 7.76
N ARG A 7 -0.16 -0.01 8.68
CA ARG A 7 -0.81 -1.33 8.69
C ARG A 7 -2.32 -1.21 8.86
N GLU A 8 -2.77 -0.43 9.84
CA GLU A 8 -4.18 -0.23 10.11
C GLU A 8 -4.83 0.62 9.01
N ALA A 9 -4.18 1.70 8.56
CA ALA A 9 -4.73 2.54 7.48
C ALA A 9 -4.97 1.75 6.19
N ILE A 10 -4.02 0.87 5.83
CA ILE A 10 -4.11 -0.02 4.68
C ILE A 10 -5.22 -1.05 4.87
N ALA A 11 -5.33 -1.66 6.06
CA ALA A 11 -6.40 -2.61 6.39
C ALA A 11 -7.80 -1.97 6.29
N PHE A 12 -7.98 -0.76 6.83
CA PHE A 12 -9.25 -0.04 6.74
C PHE A 12 -9.59 0.33 5.29
N SER A 13 -8.61 0.76 4.51
CA SER A 13 -8.79 1.07 3.09
C SER A 13 -9.23 -0.18 2.31
N TRP A 14 -8.59 -1.32 2.57
CA TRP A 14 -8.93 -2.60 1.95
C TRP A 14 -10.34 -3.08 2.31
N GLU A 15 -10.71 -3.01 3.59
CA GLU A 15 -12.05 -3.37 4.07
C GLU A 15 -13.12 -2.50 3.40
N LEU A 16 -12.93 -1.18 3.39
CA LEU A 16 -13.88 -0.26 2.77
C LEU A 16 -14.10 -0.58 1.29
N LEU A 17 -13.01 -0.69 0.51
CA LEU A 17 -13.12 -0.88 -0.93
C LEU A 17 -13.66 -2.27 -1.30
N THR A 18 -13.18 -3.33 -0.63
CA THR A 18 -13.47 -4.71 -1.05
C THR A 18 -14.64 -5.34 -0.32
N GLN A 19 -14.86 -4.98 0.95
CA GLN A 19 -15.90 -5.59 1.78
C GLN A 19 -17.16 -4.73 1.88
N ILE A 20 -17.03 -3.41 1.99
CA ILE A 20 -18.19 -2.51 2.09
C ILE A 20 -18.70 -2.16 0.68
N TYR A 21 -17.82 -1.60 -0.16
CA TYR A 21 -18.19 -1.21 -1.54
C TYR A 21 -18.16 -2.36 -2.55
N LYS A 22 -17.67 -3.54 -2.14
CA LYS A 22 -17.64 -4.75 -2.98
C LYS A 22 -16.96 -4.51 -4.34
N LEU A 23 -15.94 -3.66 -4.38
CA LEU A 23 -15.15 -3.48 -5.59
C LEU A 23 -14.38 -4.78 -5.90
N PRO A 24 -14.34 -5.22 -7.17
CA PRO A 24 -13.56 -6.39 -7.56
C PRO A 24 -12.07 -6.16 -7.26
N LYS A 25 -11.46 -7.08 -6.51
CA LYS A 25 -10.08 -6.95 -6.00
C LYS A 25 -9.06 -6.88 -7.15
N GLU A 26 -9.32 -7.64 -8.21
CA GLU A 26 -8.54 -7.70 -9.45
C GLU A 26 -8.54 -6.37 -10.24
N ARG A 27 -9.37 -5.39 -9.87
CA ARG A 27 -9.36 -4.06 -10.47
C ARG A 27 -8.60 -3.04 -9.62
N LEU A 28 -8.15 -3.42 -8.42
CA LEU A 28 -7.42 -2.54 -7.52
C LEU A 28 -5.93 -2.68 -7.77
N TYR A 29 -5.27 -1.52 -7.83
CA TYR A 29 -3.83 -1.37 -7.95
C TYR A 29 -3.39 -0.34 -6.92
N VAL A 30 -2.22 -0.56 -6.33
CA VAL A 30 -1.65 0.34 -5.33
C VAL A 30 -0.19 0.62 -5.65
N THR A 31 0.27 1.78 -5.23
CA THR A 31 1.68 2.14 -5.29
C THR A 31 2.27 2.27 -3.90
N TYR A 32 3.54 1.91 -3.76
CA TYR A 32 4.32 2.17 -2.55
C TYR A 32 5.61 2.90 -2.91
N PHE A 33 6.23 3.57 -1.94
CA PHE A 33 7.43 4.35 -2.19
C PHE A 33 8.63 3.44 -2.48
N ALA A 34 9.23 3.63 -3.66
CA ALA A 34 10.35 2.80 -4.11
C ALA A 34 11.68 3.14 -3.40
N GLY A 35 11.73 4.20 -2.59
CA GLY A 35 12.97 4.74 -2.05
C GLY A 35 13.56 5.82 -2.96
N ASP A 36 14.47 6.60 -2.38
CA ASP A 36 15.31 7.55 -3.08
C ASP A 36 16.77 7.39 -2.61
N PRO A 37 17.57 6.58 -3.32
CA PRO A 37 18.96 6.35 -2.97
C PRO A 37 19.83 7.62 -3.02
N LEU A 38 19.48 8.62 -3.86
CA LEU A 38 20.25 9.86 -3.96
C LEU A 38 20.12 10.70 -2.68
N ASN A 39 18.98 10.59 -2.01
CA ASN A 39 18.69 11.27 -0.74
C ASN A 39 18.77 10.33 0.48
N ASN A 40 19.32 9.12 0.30
CA ASN A 40 19.44 8.10 1.34
C ASN A 40 18.11 7.75 2.04
N ILE A 41 17.00 7.77 1.28
CA ILE A 41 15.67 7.39 1.75
C ILE A 41 15.38 5.95 1.32
N PRO A 42 15.14 5.02 2.25
CA PRO A 42 14.89 3.63 1.89
C PRO A 42 13.51 3.44 1.24
N CYS A 43 13.35 2.28 0.61
CA CYS A 43 12.06 1.79 0.12
C CYS A 43 11.06 1.61 1.28
N ASP A 44 9.77 1.86 1.02
CA ASP A 44 8.70 1.58 1.97
C ASP A 44 8.25 0.11 1.90
N ASP A 45 9.13 -0.78 2.34
CA ASP A 45 8.86 -2.22 2.40
C ASP A 45 7.73 -2.58 3.37
N GLU A 46 7.48 -1.73 4.36
CA GLU A 46 6.38 -1.91 5.31
C GLU A 46 5.02 -1.77 4.62
N ALA A 47 4.83 -0.71 3.82
CA ALA A 47 3.60 -0.53 3.05
C ALA A 47 3.41 -1.63 2.01
N ARG A 48 4.48 -2.01 1.30
CA ARG A 48 4.46 -3.13 0.35
C ARG A 48 3.97 -4.42 1.01
N GLN A 49 4.56 -4.80 2.14
CA GLN A 49 4.22 -6.05 2.82
C GLN A 49 2.80 -6.02 3.37
N ALA A 50 2.34 -4.89 3.91
CA ALA A 50 0.98 -4.76 4.42
C ALA A 50 -0.10 -5.02 3.33
N TRP A 51 0.12 -4.57 2.10
CA TRP A 51 -0.79 -4.87 0.99
C TRP A 51 -0.77 -6.35 0.59
N LEU A 52 0.41 -6.97 0.57
CA LEU A 52 0.55 -8.40 0.24
C LEU A 52 -0.10 -9.29 1.31
N ASP A 53 0.06 -8.95 2.59
CA ASP A 53 -0.54 -9.70 3.71
C ASP A 53 -2.08 -9.72 3.66
N LEU A 54 -2.69 -8.71 3.02
CA LEU A 54 -4.15 -8.64 2.81
C LEU A 54 -4.64 -9.46 1.59
N GLY A 55 -3.72 -10.13 0.89
CA GLY A 55 -4.01 -10.98 -0.26
C GLY A 55 -4.15 -10.22 -1.58
N MET A 56 -3.55 -9.04 -1.69
CA MET A 56 -3.44 -8.35 -2.98
C MET A 56 -2.47 -9.10 -3.90
N ASP A 57 -2.78 -9.16 -5.20
CA ASP A 57 -1.88 -9.73 -6.20
C ASP A 57 -0.56 -8.94 -6.22
N SER A 58 0.58 -9.64 -6.18
CA SER A 58 1.89 -9.00 -6.14
C SER A 58 2.19 -8.19 -7.41
N THR A 59 1.56 -8.51 -8.53
CA THR A 59 1.67 -7.75 -9.77
C THR A 59 0.90 -6.42 -9.73
N HIS A 60 0.01 -6.22 -8.76
CA HIS A 60 -0.77 -4.99 -8.56
C HIS A 60 -0.21 -4.09 -7.45
N VAL A 61 0.88 -4.51 -6.79
CA VAL A 61 1.59 -3.73 -5.75
C VAL A 61 2.86 -3.14 -6.37
N ILE A 62 2.78 -1.90 -6.85
CA ILE A 62 3.76 -1.32 -7.77
C ILE A 62 4.72 -0.34 -7.06
N PRO A 63 6.04 -0.50 -7.15
CA PRO A 63 6.99 0.49 -6.63
C PRO A 63 6.93 1.78 -7.47
N SER A 64 6.91 2.94 -6.81
CA SER A 64 6.97 4.25 -7.49
C SER A 64 7.87 5.24 -6.75
N LYS A 65 8.77 5.90 -7.49
CA LYS A 65 9.62 6.99 -6.98
C LYS A 65 8.87 8.29 -6.72
N PHE A 66 7.66 8.43 -7.28
CA PHE A 66 6.81 9.61 -7.13
C PHE A 66 5.83 9.50 -5.95
N ASN A 67 5.99 8.47 -5.12
CA ASN A 67 5.07 8.14 -4.02
C ASN A 67 5.56 8.69 -2.67
N PHE A 68 6.10 9.91 -2.69
CA PHE A 68 6.52 10.68 -1.52
C PHE A 68 5.75 12.01 -1.56
N TRP A 69 4.89 12.25 -0.56
CA TRP A 69 4.01 13.42 -0.47
C TRP A 69 4.52 14.40 0.59
#